data_AF-A0A8X6XJK4-F1
#
_entry.id   AF-A0A8X6XJK4-F1
#
_cell.length_a   1.000
_cell.length_b   1.000
_cell.length_c   1.000
_cell.angle_alpha   90.00
_cell.angle_beta   90.00
_cell.angle_gamma   90.00
#
_symmetry.space_group_name_H-M   'P 1'
#
loop_
_entity.id
_entity.type
_entity.pdbx_description
1 polymer ?
#
loop_
_entity_poly.entity_id
_entity_poly.type
_entity_poly.pdbx_seq_one_letter_code
_entity_poly.pdbx_strand_id
1 'polypeptide(L)'
;MLRRISWPKKRLEIKVVRLDPSDEMKTLKICNRDIIPGTQLMAFGNEAQFLFHTAKQNSMKSLAYRGYNFTCEIWGDTTLENTLYLRSNGSGRIYNMNFQYSQPIGLNYTQRVVAQVGYRIHIFWLNITQPSSQLPTSCDGSGIHIRDSYAHEKTLLIWTPCRSVRLDETNGLWSTLHVLHIDSWNFDGSLPLYSLEYHVIKGTHSIIT
;
A
#
# COMPACT_ATOMS: atom_id res chain seq x y z
N MET A 1 -20.71 -32.01 19.91
CA MET A 1 -19.30 -31.57 19.91
C MET A 1 -19.09 -30.69 18.68
N LEU A 2 -19.29 -29.37 18.79
CA LEU A 2 -19.07 -28.42 17.70
C LEU A 2 -17.90 -27.52 18.07
N ARG A 3 -16.86 -27.58 17.23
CA ARG A 3 -15.57 -26.95 17.43
C ARG A 3 -15.70 -25.42 17.47
N ARG A 4 -14.99 -24.80 18.42
CA ARG A 4 -14.74 -23.36 18.54
C ARG A 4 -14.44 -22.74 17.17
N ILE A 5 -15.30 -21.85 16.71
CA ILE A 5 -14.92 -20.85 15.71
C ILE A 5 -14.23 -19.72 16.47
N SER A 6 -12.90 -19.75 16.51
CA SER A 6 -12.11 -18.62 17.02
C SER A 6 -11.94 -17.60 15.91
N TRP A 7 -12.56 -16.43 16.06
CA TRP A 7 -12.26 -15.27 15.22
C TRP A 7 -11.18 -14.42 15.90
N PRO A 8 -10.04 -14.12 15.26
CA PRO A 8 -9.11 -13.15 15.83
C PRO A 8 -9.46 -11.73 15.39
N LYS A 9 -9.51 -10.82 16.38
CA LYS A 9 -9.21 -9.37 16.34
C LYS A 9 -10.09 -8.46 15.44
N LYS A 10 -10.12 -7.18 15.85
CA LYS A 10 -10.98 -6.08 15.35
C LYS A 10 -10.92 -5.92 13.82
N ARG A 11 -12.07 -5.58 13.21
CA ARG A 11 -12.26 -5.49 11.76
C ARG A 11 -12.89 -4.13 11.39
N LEU A 12 -12.25 -3.39 10.51
CA LEU A 12 -12.85 -2.26 9.80
C LEU A 12 -13.30 -2.77 8.44
N GLU A 13 -14.56 -2.57 8.09
CA GLU A 13 -15.09 -2.88 6.77
C GLU A 13 -15.36 -1.56 6.04
N ILE A 14 -14.67 -1.32 4.94
CA ILE A 14 -14.83 -0.13 4.11
C ILE A 14 -15.43 -0.60 2.80
N LYS A 15 -16.64 -0.14 2.53
CA LYS A 15 -17.33 -0.44 1.29
C LYS A 15 -17.25 0.77 0.38
N VAL A 16 -16.82 0.54 -0.84
CA VAL A 16 -16.58 1.58 -1.84
C VAL A 16 -17.57 1.40 -2.99
N VAL A 17 -18.34 2.44 -3.31
CA VAL A 17 -19.38 2.44 -4.35
C VAL A 17 -18.79 2.92 -5.68
N ARG A 18 -19.36 2.49 -6.82
CA ARG A 18 -19.03 2.94 -8.19
C ARG A 18 -20.19 3.73 -8.82
N LEU A 19 -19.86 4.51 -9.86
CA LEU A 19 -20.77 5.38 -10.62
C LEU A 19 -21.69 4.64 -11.62
N ASP A 20 -21.67 3.31 -11.68
CA ASP A 20 -22.59 2.52 -12.50
C ASP A 20 -23.51 1.72 -11.56
N PRO A 21 -24.86 1.88 -11.64
CA PRO A 21 -25.80 1.13 -10.81
C PRO A 21 -25.81 -0.39 -11.09
N SER A 22 -25.07 -0.87 -12.08
CA SER A 22 -24.83 -2.29 -12.36
C SER A 22 -23.57 -2.88 -11.69
N ASP A 23 -22.69 -2.06 -11.10
CA ASP A 23 -21.42 -2.51 -10.50
C ASP A 23 -21.58 -2.77 -8.98
N GLU A 24 -21.22 -3.97 -8.52
CA GLU A 24 -21.31 -4.35 -7.11
C GLU A 24 -20.34 -3.55 -6.20
N MET A 25 -20.81 -3.24 -4.98
CA MET A 25 -20.05 -2.52 -3.97
C MET A 25 -18.81 -3.29 -3.51
N LYS A 26 -17.61 -2.74 -3.75
CA LYS A 26 -16.34 -3.39 -3.36
C LYS A 26 -16.14 -3.26 -1.86
N THR A 27 -15.92 -4.38 -1.17
CA THR A 27 -15.83 -4.45 0.29
C THR A 27 -14.40 -4.76 0.75
N LEU A 28 -13.72 -3.76 1.28
CA LEU A 28 -12.41 -3.88 1.91
C LEU A 28 -12.55 -4.23 3.38
N LYS A 29 -11.88 -5.29 3.82
CA LYS A 29 -11.87 -5.73 5.23
C LYS A 29 -10.47 -5.60 5.78
N ILE A 30 -10.27 -4.65 6.68
CA ILE A 30 -8.95 -4.27 7.18
C ILE A 30 -8.83 -4.56 8.68
N CYS A 31 -7.72 -5.16 9.08
CA CYS A 31 -7.41 -5.53 10.46
C CYS A 31 -6.13 -4.84 10.95
N ASN A 32 -5.96 -4.75 12.27
CA ASN A 32 -4.98 -3.91 13.00
C ASN A 32 -3.48 -4.03 12.59
N ARG A 33 -3.10 -4.97 11.73
CA ARG A 33 -1.71 -5.13 11.23
C ARG A 33 -1.52 -4.66 9.79
N ASP A 34 -2.60 -4.40 9.08
CA ASP A 34 -2.58 -4.17 7.64
C ASP A 34 -2.48 -2.67 7.30
N ILE A 35 -2.70 -1.77 8.27
CA ILE A 35 -2.68 -0.31 8.09
C ILE A 35 -1.43 0.28 8.72
N ILE A 36 -0.66 0.99 7.91
CA ILE A 36 0.45 1.85 8.34
C ILE A 36 -0.10 3.29 8.42
N PRO A 37 0.35 4.12 9.38
CA PRO A 37 -0.03 5.52 9.39
C PRO A 37 0.24 6.19 8.03
N GLY A 38 -0.79 6.80 7.46
CA GLY A 38 -0.77 7.40 6.13
C GLY A 38 -1.34 6.53 5.00
N THR A 39 -1.76 5.27 5.29
CA THR A 39 -2.46 4.46 4.29
C THR A 39 -3.70 5.20 3.77
N GLN A 40 -3.79 5.31 2.45
CA GLN A 40 -4.90 5.95 1.77
C GLN A 40 -5.75 4.91 1.03
N LEU A 41 -7.04 5.19 0.98
CA LEU A 41 -8.04 4.43 0.26
C LEU A 41 -8.82 5.40 -0.62
N MET A 42 -9.20 4.93 -1.80
CA MET A 42 -9.92 5.72 -2.76
C MET A 42 -11.22 5.01 -3.13
N ALA A 43 -12.30 5.77 -3.13
CA ALA A 43 -13.56 5.27 -3.65
C ALA A 43 -13.47 5.10 -5.18
N PHE A 44 -14.03 4.03 -5.75
CA PHE A 44 -14.12 3.84 -7.20
C PHE A 44 -15.28 4.63 -7.83
N GLY A 45 -16.03 5.35 -7.01
CA GLY A 45 -17.18 6.16 -7.38
C GLY A 45 -17.37 7.26 -6.35
N ASN A 46 -18.57 7.84 -6.33
CA ASN A 46 -18.90 9.03 -5.54
C ASN A 46 -19.28 8.74 -4.09
N GLU A 47 -19.43 7.47 -3.70
CA GLU A 47 -19.84 7.09 -2.35
C GLU A 47 -18.88 6.08 -1.70
N ALA A 48 -18.68 6.23 -0.39
CA ALA A 48 -17.97 5.28 0.45
C ALA A 48 -18.74 5.09 1.76
N GLN A 49 -18.91 3.86 2.20
CA GLN A 49 -19.50 3.51 3.48
C GLN A 49 -18.45 2.88 4.39
N PHE A 50 -18.40 3.36 5.63
CA PHE A 50 -17.46 2.87 6.63
C PHE A 50 -18.23 2.15 7.73
N LEU A 51 -17.92 0.86 7.91
CA LEU A 51 -18.56 -0.01 8.90
C LEU A 51 -17.52 -0.47 9.92
N PHE A 52 -17.73 -0.10 11.18
CA PHE A 52 -16.86 -0.51 12.28
C PHE A 52 -17.48 -1.66 13.07
N HIS A 53 -16.80 -2.80 13.10
CA HIS A 53 -17.24 -3.97 13.85
C HIS A 53 -16.29 -4.29 15.01
N THR A 54 -16.86 -4.46 16.21
CA THR A 54 -16.14 -4.91 17.40
C THR A 54 -16.81 -6.13 18.02
N ALA A 55 -16.01 -7.08 18.51
CA ALA A 55 -16.53 -8.27 19.19
C ALA A 55 -17.07 -7.89 20.58
N LYS A 56 -18.14 -8.58 21.03
CA LYS A 56 -18.84 -8.34 22.31
C LYS A 56 -17.90 -8.34 23.53
N GLN A 57 -16.81 -9.10 23.50
CA GLN A 57 -15.82 -9.22 24.60
C GLN A 57 -14.66 -8.21 24.52
N ASN A 58 -14.50 -7.50 23.40
CA ASN A 58 -13.42 -6.52 23.17
C ASN A 58 -13.94 -5.07 23.20
N SER A 59 -14.93 -4.80 24.07
CA SER A 59 -15.42 -3.43 24.30
C SER A 59 -14.25 -2.47 24.51
N MET A 60 -14.34 -1.25 23.97
CA MET A 60 -13.27 -0.23 23.86
C MET A 60 -12.65 0.24 25.20
N LYS A 61 -12.80 -0.51 26.28
CA LYS A 61 -12.39 -0.22 27.65
C LYS A 61 -10.88 -0.32 27.90
N SER A 62 -10.07 -0.76 26.93
CA SER A 62 -8.62 -0.90 27.08
C SER A 62 -7.86 0.17 26.29
N LEU A 63 -6.91 0.84 26.96
CA LEU A 63 -6.00 1.84 26.38
C LEU A 63 -5.19 1.34 25.18
N ALA A 64 -5.06 0.02 25.03
CA ALA A 64 -4.35 -0.64 23.92
C ALA A 64 -5.12 -0.58 22.58
N TYR A 65 -6.39 -0.15 22.60
CA TYR A 65 -7.36 -0.45 21.55
C TYR A 65 -8.25 0.75 21.20
N ARG A 66 -7.61 1.88 20.86
CA ARG A 66 -8.23 3.22 20.71
C ARG A 66 -9.12 3.44 19.48
N GLY A 67 -9.22 2.47 18.58
CA GLY A 67 -10.00 2.61 17.34
C GLY A 67 -9.17 3.12 16.18
N TYR A 68 -9.80 3.82 15.23
CA TYR A 68 -9.18 4.37 14.04
C TYR A 68 -9.55 5.86 13.92
N ASN A 69 -8.64 6.65 13.37
CA ASN A 69 -8.90 8.02 12.96
C ASN A 69 -8.67 8.11 11.45
N PHE A 70 -9.63 8.66 10.71
CA PHE A 70 -9.55 8.80 9.26
C PHE A 70 -10.09 10.18 8.86
N THR A 71 -9.45 10.76 7.87
CA THR A 71 -9.94 11.96 7.18
C THR A 71 -10.54 11.51 5.86
N CYS A 72 -11.70 12.07 5.50
CA CYS A 72 -12.34 11.84 4.21
C CYS A 72 -12.25 13.13 3.41
N GLU A 73 -11.80 13.02 2.16
CA GLU A 73 -11.60 14.15 1.25
C GLU A 73 -12.18 13.79 -0.12
N ILE A 74 -12.73 14.78 -0.80
CA ILE A 74 -13.15 14.64 -2.20
C ILE A 74 -11.92 14.87 -3.07
N TRP A 75 -11.68 13.96 -4.01
CA TRP A 75 -10.58 14.05 -4.95
C TRP A 75 -11.11 13.95 -6.38
N GLY A 76 -10.55 14.75 -7.30
CA GLY A 76 -11.02 14.85 -8.67
C GLY A 76 -9.92 15.10 -9.71
N ASP A 77 -8.66 14.84 -9.36
CA ASP A 77 -7.52 15.02 -10.25
C ASP A 77 -7.13 13.70 -10.95
N THR A 78 -5.93 13.62 -11.54
CA THR A 78 -5.34 12.39 -12.08
C THR A 78 -4.11 11.94 -11.30
N THR A 79 -3.62 12.76 -10.38
CA THR A 79 -2.46 12.46 -9.55
C THR A 79 -2.84 12.49 -8.08
N LEU A 80 -2.44 11.46 -7.34
CA LEU A 80 -2.65 11.36 -5.90
C LEU A 80 -1.33 11.06 -5.22
N GLU A 81 -1.03 11.80 -4.17
CA GLU A 81 0.19 11.61 -3.38
C GLU A 81 -0.17 11.33 -1.93
N ASN A 82 0.55 10.38 -1.31
CA ASN A 82 0.47 10.18 0.12
C ASN A 82 1.84 9.99 0.76
N THR A 83 1.86 10.09 2.09
CA THR A 83 3.06 9.81 2.88
C THR A 83 2.78 8.71 3.88
N LEU A 84 3.52 7.61 3.79
CA LEU A 84 3.50 6.49 4.73
C LEU A 84 4.61 6.63 5.76
N TYR A 85 4.25 6.57 7.04
CA TYR A 85 5.22 6.67 8.14
C TYR A 85 5.55 5.30 8.72
N LEU A 86 6.75 4.82 8.43
CA LEU A 86 7.24 3.55 8.92
C LEU A 86 7.78 3.66 10.34
N ARG A 87 7.51 2.64 11.17
CA ARG A 87 8.05 2.55 12.52
C ARG A 87 9.54 2.21 12.50
N SER A 88 10.30 2.87 13.37
CA SER A 88 11.72 2.59 13.61
C SER A 88 11.93 1.13 14.06
N ASN A 89 12.93 0.44 13.51
CA ASN A 89 13.14 -1.01 13.72
C ASN A 89 11.92 -1.88 13.40
N GLY A 90 11.01 -1.39 12.56
CA GLY A 90 9.79 -2.09 12.17
C GLY A 90 10.00 -2.92 10.90
N SER A 91 9.14 -3.91 10.73
CA SER A 91 8.93 -4.60 9.45
C SER A 91 7.45 -4.63 9.13
N GLY A 92 7.13 -4.79 7.85
CA GLY A 92 5.74 -4.80 7.41
C GLY A 92 5.58 -4.93 5.91
N ARG A 93 4.39 -4.59 5.44
CA ARG A 93 4.03 -4.59 4.03
C ARG A 93 3.47 -3.24 3.63
N ILE A 94 3.91 -2.75 2.49
CA ILE A 94 3.31 -1.61 1.79
C ILE A 94 2.46 -2.19 0.67
N TYR A 95 1.22 -1.76 0.56
CA TYR A 95 0.27 -2.25 -0.43
C TYR A 95 0.01 -1.19 -1.50
N ASN A 96 -0.39 -1.64 -2.69
CA ASN A 96 -1.02 -0.78 -3.69
C ASN A 96 -2.24 -0.04 -3.12
N MET A 97 -2.65 1.02 -3.80
CA MET A 97 -3.90 1.70 -3.48
C MET A 97 -5.06 0.69 -3.44
N ASN A 98 -5.90 0.80 -2.42
CA ASN A 98 -7.05 -0.09 -2.22
C ASN A 98 -6.72 -1.57 -1.99
N PHE A 99 -5.51 -1.91 -1.54
CA PHE A 99 -5.13 -3.27 -1.10
C PHE A 99 -5.48 -4.38 -2.13
N GLN A 100 -6.59 -5.08 -1.91
CA GLN A 100 -7.05 -6.24 -2.69
C GLN A 100 -7.77 -5.87 -3.99
N TYR A 101 -7.92 -4.58 -4.27
CA TYR A 101 -8.53 -4.10 -5.50
C TYR A 101 -7.52 -3.31 -6.33
N SER A 102 -7.68 -3.40 -7.65
CA SER A 102 -6.84 -2.67 -8.60
C SER A 102 -6.97 -1.16 -8.39
N GLN A 103 -5.89 -0.42 -8.65
CA GLN A 103 -5.95 1.04 -8.69
C GLN A 103 -7.00 1.50 -9.72
N PRO A 104 -7.72 2.61 -9.50
CA PRO A 104 -8.55 3.22 -10.53
C PRO A 104 -7.78 3.48 -11.84
N ILE A 105 -8.47 3.40 -12.98
CA ILE A 105 -7.90 3.70 -14.30
C ILE A 105 -7.72 5.22 -14.41
N GLY A 106 -6.62 5.66 -15.05
CA GLY A 106 -6.27 7.06 -15.26
C GLY A 106 -5.63 7.74 -14.05
N LEU A 107 -5.30 6.98 -13.00
CA LEU A 107 -4.67 7.50 -11.79
C LEU A 107 -3.16 7.26 -11.80
N ASN A 108 -2.42 8.31 -11.47
CA ASN A 108 -1.03 8.27 -11.05
C ASN A 108 -0.98 8.39 -9.52
N TYR A 109 -0.36 7.43 -8.86
CA TYR A 109 -0.32 7.37 -7.41
C TYR A 109 1.12 7.30 -6.92
N THR A 110 1.46 8.23 -6.04
CA THR A 110 2.78 8.33 -5.43
C THR A 110 2.69 8.09 -3.93
N GLN A 111 3.43 7.10 -3.43
CA GLN A 111 3.57 6.83 -2.01
C GLN A 111 4.97 7.21 -1.55
N ARG A 112 5.07 8.30 -0.79
CA ARG A 112 6.29 8.71 -0.11
C ARG A 112 6.44 7.91 1.18
N VAL A 113 7.36 6.97 1.21
CA VAL A 113 7.62 6.10 2.37
C VAL A 113 8.73 6.70 3.20
N VAL A 114 8.43 7.02 4.46
CA VAL A 114 9.31 7.77 5.36
C VAL A 114 9.56 6.97 6.63
N ALA A 115 10.83 6.72 6.93
CA ALA A 115 11.30 6.25 8.22
C ALA A 115 11.82 7.42 9.06
N GLN A 116 12.08 7.18 10.35
CA GLN A 116 12.74 8.17 11.20
C GLN A 116 14.15 8.49 10.68
N VAL A 117 14.58 9.76 10.83
CA VAL A 117 15.97 10.16 10.52
C VAL A 117 16.96 9.28 11.28
N GLY A 118 18.04 8.87 10.61
CA GLY A 118 19.03 7.92 11.13
C GLY A 118 18.67 6.45 10.87
N TYR A 119 17.55 6.17 10.21
CA TYR A 119 17.17 4.85 9.72
C TYR A 119 17.17 4.79 8.19
N ARG A 120 17.30 3.57 7.67
CA ARG A 120 17.20 3.22 6.26
C ARG A 120 16.07 2.22 6.06
N ILE A 121 15.47 2.24 4.89
CA ILE A 121 14.38 1.37 4.45
C ILE A 121 14.99 0.32 3.53
N HIS A 122 14.76 -0.94 3.83
CA HIS A 122 15.12 -2.06 2.98
C HIS A 122 13.86 -2.73 2.47
N ILE A 123 13.63 -2.67 1.16
CA ILE A 123 12.53 -3.36 0.49
C ILE A 123 13.11 -4.62 -0.12
N PHE A 124 12.74 -5.79 0.41
CA PHE A 124 13.42 -7.04 0.08
C PHE A 124 12.56 -8.02 -0.72
N TRP A 125 11.25 -7.75 -0.81
CA TRP A 125 10.35 -8.62 -1.52
C TRP A 125 9.26 -7.81 -2.22
N LEU A 126 8.96 -8.21 -3.45
CA LEU A 126 7.80 -7.75 -4.21
C LEU A 126 6.90 -8.95 -4.46
N ASN A 127 5.67 -8.85 -4.01
CA ASN A 127 4.61 -9.78 -4.39
C ASN A 127 3.67 -9.10 -5.38
N ILE A 128 3.51 -9.70 -6.56
CA ILE A 128 2.55 -9.26 -7.57
C ILE A 128 1.50 -10.36 -7.71
N THR A 129 0.25 -9.98 -7.51
CA THR A 129 -0.89 -10.87 -7.76
C THR A 129 -1.68 -10.25 -8.90
N GLN A 130 -1.95 -11.00 -9.97
CA GLN A 130 -2.77 -10.50 -11.08
C GLN A 130 -4.24 -10.36 -10.66
N PRO A 131 -4.85 -9.16 -10.69
CA PRO A 131 -6.29 -8.98 -10.59
C PRO A 131 -6.92 -8.61 -11.94
N SER A 132 -6.12 -8.34 -12.99
CA SER A 132 -6.60 -7.76 -14.24
C SER A 132 -6.85 -8.88 -15.25
N SER A 133 -8.12 -9.10 -15.57
CA SER A 133 -8.53 -9.82 -16.78
C SER A 133 -8.29 -9.00 -18.05
N GLN A 134 -7.99 -7.70 -17.93
CA GLN A 134 -7.66 -6.83 -19.05
C GLN A 134 -6.21 -7.03 -19.45
N LEU A 135 -6.04 -7.37 -20.73
CA LEU A 135 -4.72 -7.42 -21.36
C LEU A 135 -4.15 -6.00 -21.47
N PRO A 136 -2.87 -5.83 -21.17
CA PRO A 136 -2.21 -4.54 -21.32
C PRO A 136 -2.24 -4.08 -22.78
N THR A 137 -2.50 -2.80 -22.98
CA THR A 137 -2.55 -2.17 -24.31
C THR A 137 -1.16 -1.82 -24.83
N SER A 138 -0.22 -1.55 -23.93
CA SER A 138 1.18 -1.22 -24.23
C SER A 138 2.10 -1.55 -23.05
N CYS A 139 3.40 -1.61 -23.30
CA CYS A 139 4.40 -1.81 -22.24
C CYS A 139 4.47 -0.65 -21.23
N ASP A 140 4.06 0.55 -21.64
CA ASP A 140 4.18 1.77 -20.82
C ASP A 140 2.82 2.23 -20.24
N GLY A 141 1.73 1.53 -20.57
CA GLY A 141 0.37 1.89 -20.15
C GLY A 141 0.14 1.78 -18.64
N SER A 142 0.83 0.87 -17.96
CA SER A 142 0.77 0.75 -16.51
C SER A 142 2.13 0.35 -15.97
N GLY A 143 2.44 0.74 -14.74
CA GLY A 143 3.75 0.40 -14.19
C GLY A 143 3.96 0.80 -12.75
N ILE A 144 5.06 0.32 -12.20
CA ILE A 144 5.51 0.57 -10.84
C ILE A 144 7.01 0.85 -10.89
N HIS A 145 7.43 1.97 -10.31
CA HIS A 145 8.84 2.23 -10.05
C HIS A 145 9.06 2.69 -8.60
N ILE A 146 10.30 2.55 -8.14
CA ILE A 146 10.74 3.12 -6.86
C ILE A 146 11.83 4.13 -7.14
N ARG A 147 11.67 5.33 -6.57
CA ARG A 147 12.65 6.40 -6.62
C ARG A 147 13.33 6.60 -5.28
N ASP A 148 14.64 6.71 -5.33
CA ASP A 148 15.45 7.21 -4.23
C ASP A 148 16.09 8.53 -4.67
N SER A 149 15.60 9.63 -4.10
CA SER A 149 16.05 10.98 -4.44
C SER A 149 17.54 11.21 -4.14
N TYR A 150 18.16 10.37 -3.31
CA TYR A 150 19.53 10.51 -2.84
C TYR A 150 20.51 9.49 -3.42
N ALA A 151 20.02 8.50 -4.19
CA ALA A 151 20.86 7.50 -4.84
C ALA A 151 21.53 8.05 -6.12
N HIS A 152 22.63 7.40 -6.53
CA HIS A 152 23.25 7.66 -7.83
C HIS A 152 22.32 7.23 -8.98
N GLU A 153 21.78 6.02 -8.89
CA GLU A 153 20.65 5.56 -9.70
C GLU A 153 19.34 5.90 -9.00
N LYS A 154 18.72 7.00 -9.41
CA LYS A 154 17.58 7.59 -8.70
C LYS A 154 16.27 6.82 -8.84
N THR A 155 16.16 5.90 -9.80
CA THR A 155 14.89 5.26 -10.15
C THR A 155 15.12 3.82 -10.59
N LEU A 156 14.42 2.91 -9.94
CA LEU A 156 14.36 1.49 -10.29
C LEU A 156 12.96 1.17 -10.83
N LEU A 157 12.88 0.77 -12.08
CA LEU A 157 11.65 0.21 -12.64
C LEU A 157 11.45 -1.20 -12.11
N ILE A 158 10.33 -1.44 -11.41
CA ILE A 158 10.07 -2.72 -10.75
C ILE A 158 9.10 -3.55 -11.59
N TRP A 159 8.12 -2.93 -12.22
CA TRP A 159 7.14 -3.63 -13.02
C TRP A 159 6.56 -2.77 -14.14
N THR A 160 6.34 -3.42 -15.28
CA THR A 160 5.52 -3.03 -16.43
C THR A 160 4.91 -4.30 -17.02
N PRO A 161 3.89 -4.21 -17.88
CA PRO A 161 3.39 -5.32 -18.66
C PRO A 161 4.44 -6.18 -19.36
N CYS A 162 5.53 -5.56 -19.82
CA CYS A 162 6.56 -6.22 -20.63
C CYS A 162 7.83 -6.58 -19.86
N ARG A 163 7.99 -6.08 -18.64
CA ARG A 163 9.19 -6.27 -17.83
C ARG A 163 8.87 -6.23 -16.35
N SER A 164 9.37 -7.21 -15.62
CA SER A 164 9.37 -7.22 -14.15
C SER A 164 10.77 -7.48 -13.62
N VAL A 165 11.08 -6.89 -12.47
CA VAL A 165 12.32 -7.12 -11.73
C VAL A 165 11.99 -7.87 -10.45
N ARG A 166 12.79 -8.91 -10.19
CA ARG A 166 12.74 -9.69 -8.96
C ARG A 166 13.70 -9.08 -7.94
N LEU A 167 13.13 -8.47 -6.89
CA LEU A 167 13.92 -7.79 -5.85
C LEU A 167 14.73 -8.76 -5.00
N ASP A 168 14.28 -10.01 -4.88
CA ASP A 168 14.98 -11.08 -4.20
C ASP A 168 16.31 -11.45 -4.88
N GLU A 169 16.37 -11.35 -6.21
CA GLU A 169 17.59 -11.61 -6.98
C GLU A 169 18.65 -10.50 -6.81
N THR A 170 18.27 -9.33 -6.28
CA THR A 170 19.16 -8.16 -6.10
C THR A 170 19.51 -7.88 -4.64
N ASN A 171 19.27 -8.81 -3.70
CA ASN A 171 19.35 -8.57 -2.25
C ASN A 171 18.43 -7.42 -1.76
N GLY A 172 17.35 -7.16 -2.49
CA GLY A 172 16.42 -6.07 -2.25
C GLY A 172 16.95 -4.70 -2.67
N LEU A 173 16.16 -3.68 -2.34
CA LEU A 173 16.46 -2.27 -2.55
C LEU A 173 16.69 -1.59 -1.20
N TRP A 174 17.84 -0.94 -1.06
CA TRP A 174 18.15 -0.13 0.11
C TRP A 174 17.99 1.35 -0.22
N SER A 175 17.23 2.07 0.60
CA SER A 175 17.23 3.52 0.55
C SER A 175 18.58 4.06 1.01
N THR A 176 19.02 5.13 0.37
CA THR A 176 20.24 5.87 0.71
C THR A 176 20.04 6.57 2.06
N LEU A 177 18.89 7.22 2.24
CA LEU A 177 18.47 7.88 3.48
C LEU A 177 17.13 7.30 3.98
N HIS A 178 16.38 8.06 4.77
CA HIS A 178 15.16 7.62 5.45
C HIS A 178 13.89 7.71 4.57
N VAL A 179 14.02 7.91 3.25
CA VAL A 179 12.88 8.14 2.34
C VAL A 179 13.02 7.34 1.05
N LEU A 180 11.90 6.80 0.58
CA LEU A 180 11.71 6.29 -0.79
C LEU A 180 10.39 6.82 -1.35
N HIS A 181 10.26 6.88 -2.67
CA HIS A 181 8.98 7.10 -3.34
C HIS A 181 8.63 5.85 -4.13
N ILE A 182 7.40 5.37 -4.00
CA ILE A 182 6.86 4.30 -4.82
C ILE A 182 5.82 4.95 -5.70
N ASP A 183 6.01 4.90 -7.01
CA ASP A 183 5.11 5.52 -7.96
C ASP A 183 4.46 4.42 -8.80
N SER A 184 3.14 4.47 -8.91
CA SER A 184 2.34 3.55 -9.71
C SER A 184 1.37 4.30 -10.61
N TRP A 185 1.35 3.95 -11.89
CA TRP A 185 0.42 4.51 -12.86
C TRP A 185 -0.42 3.40 -13.49
N ASN A 186 -1.68 3.72 -13.78
CA ASN A 186 -2.63 2.75 -14.33
C ASN A 186 -3.47 3.40 -15.45
N PHE A 187 -2.93 3.57 -16.65
CA PHE A 187 -3.68 4.21 -17.74
C PHE A 187 -4.70 3.30 -18.40
N ASP A 188 -4.45 1.98 -18.42
CA ASP A 188 -5.25 1.02 -19.21
C ASP A 188 -5.91 -0.07 -18.37
N GLY A 189 -5.82 0.01 -17.04
CA GLY A 189 -6.42 -0.97 -16.13
C GLY A 189 -5.56 -2.22 -15.89
N SER A 190 -4.41 -2.34 -16.54
CA SER A 190 -3.56 -3.53 -16.46
C SER A 190 -2.66 -3.58 -15.21
N LEU A 191 -2.60 -2.52 -14.40
CA LEU A 191 -1.79 -2.49 -13.18
C LEU A 191 -2.20 -3.62 -12.21
N PRO A 192 -1.29 -4.52 -11.82
CA PRO A 192 -1.62 -5.63 -10.93
C PRO A 192 -1.74 -5.17 -9.47
N LEU A 193 -2.25 -6.05 -8.61
CA LEU A 193 -2.12 -5.87 -7.18
C LEU A 193 -0.66 -6.12 -6.83
N TYR A 194 -0.13 -5.30 -5.96
CA TYR A 194 1.22 -5.49 -5.48
C TYR A 194 1.33 -5.20 -3.99
N SER A 195 2.25 -5.90 -3.36
CA SER A 195 2.71 -5.56 -2.03
C SER A 195 4.23 -5.69 -1.94
N LEU A 196 4.82 -4.77 -1.19
CA LEU A 196 6.25 -4.69 -0.94
C LEU A 196 6.52 -5.02 0.52
N GLU A 197 7.35 -6.01 0.80
CA GLU A 197 7.79 -6.27 2.17
C GLU A 197 9.03 -5.44 2.50
N TYR A 198 9.06 -4.88 3.70
CA TYR A 198 10.13 -3.98 4.12
C TYR A 198 10.64 -4.25 5.54
N HIS A 199 11.88 -3.82 5.76
CA HIS A 199 12.50 -3.60 7.07
C HIS A 199 12.96 -2.15 7.21
N VAL A 200 12.85 -1.59 8.41
CA VAL A 200 13.46 -0.31 8.78
C VAL A 200 14.60 -0.60 9.72
N ILE A 201 15.81 -0.22 9.34
CA ILE A 201 17.04 -0.58 10.06
C ILE A 201 17.79 0.69 10.41
N LYS A 202 18.36 0.74 11.62
CA LYS A 202 19.18 1.88 12.05
C LYS A 202 20.40 1.96 11.13
N GLY A 203 20.63 3.13 10.53
CA GLY A 203 21.82 3.38 9.74
C GLY A 203 23.04 3.24 10.64
N THR A 204 23.88 2.25 10.36
CA THR A 204 25.22 2.20 10.94
C THR A 204 26.05 3.27 10.23
N HIS A 205 26.54 4.25 10.98
CA HIS A 205 27.60 5.11 10.48
C HIS A 205 28.86 4.25 10.31
N SER A 206 29.06 3.67 9.13
CA SER A 206 30.44 3.48 8.68
C SER A 206 30.95 4.87 8.33
N ILE A 207 31.56 5.52 9.31
CA ILE A 207 32.51 6.60 9.07
C ILE A 207 33.61 5.94 8.24
N ILE A 208 33.55 6.13 6.92
CA ILE A 208 34.72 5.90 6.09
C ILE A 208 35.59 7.13 6.35
N THR A 209 36.54 6.96 7.29
CA THR A 209 37.71 7.84 7.43
C THR A 209 38.57 7.77 6.19
#